data_AF-A0A939C7F8-F1
#
_entry.id   AF-A0A939C7F8-F1
#
_cell.length_a   1.000
_cell.length_b   1.000
_cell.length_c   1.000
_cell.angle_alpha   90.00
_cell.angle_beta   90.00
_cell.angle_gamma   90.00
#
_symmetry.space_group_name_H-M   'P 1'
#
loop_
_entity.id
_entity.type
_entity.pdbx_description
1 polymer ?
#
loop_
_entity_poly.entity_id
_entity_poly.type
_entity_poly.pdbx_seq_one_letter_code
_entity_poly.pdbx_strand_id
1 'polypeptide(L)'
;APNGRIMELPIISNFREGLSVLEMFISTHGARKGMTDTALKTADSGYLTRRLVDVAQDVIIREDDCGTDRGLDIQAIREGNEIIESLEERLIGRYTRKSVIHPETGEVLLGVNELITEDLAKAIVDAGIETVSIRSVFTCNTKHGVCKHCYGRNLATGSEVEVGEAVGTIAAKSIGEPGTQLTIRTFHTGGVAGDDITQGLPRVQEIFEARNPKGQAVITEVTGEVIDISEDPSTRTKEVTIKGETDTRTYTVPYTARMKVAEGDFIHRGAPLTEGSIDPKQLLQVRDVLSVENYLLREVQRVYRMQGVEIGDKHIEVMVRQMLRKVRVMDPGDSGILPGTLLDIADFKDRNYDTLVAGGVPATSRPVLLGITKASLETNSFLSAASFQETTRVLTDAAIRGKKDPLLGLKENVIIGKIIPAGTGMPRYREMEPKEVTVASENVYSISDIEAQMAAEDALNSQN
;
A
#
# COMPACT_ATOMS: atom_id res chain seq x y z
N ALA A 1 3.10 -2.43 36.45
CA ALA A 1 1.89 -3.24 36.73
C ALA A 1 1.27 -3.80 35.44
N PRO A 2 0.44 -4.87 35.49
CA PRO A 2 -0.15 -5.49 34.30
C PRO A 2 -1.01 -4.54 33.45
N ASN A 3 -1.63 -3.55 34.08
CA ASN A 3 -2.37 -2.46 33.42
C ASN A 3 -1.46 -1.46 32.66
N GLY A 4 -0.14 -1.67 32.65
CA GLY A 4 0.80 -0.76 32.00
C GLY A 4 0.94 0.57 32.73
N ARG A 5 0.70 0.65 34.05
CA ARG A 5 1.12 1.79 34.87
C ARG A 5 2.45 1.48 35.57
N ILE A 6 3.25 2.53 35.78
CA ILE A 6 4.43 2.49 36.65
C ILE A 6 3.94 2.20 38.07
N MET A 7 4.61 1.27 38.76
CA MET A 7 4.31 0.95 40.15
C MET A 7 5.00 1.96 41.07
N GLU A 8 4.30 2.44 42.09
CA GLU A 8 4.81 3.48 43.00
C GLU A 8 5.97 3.00 43.87
N LEU A 9 6.01 1.70 44.19
CA LEU A 9 7.09 1.06 44.94
C LEU A 9 8.22 0.65 43.98
N PRO A 10 9.40 1.31 44.02
CA PRO A 10 10.54 0.92 43.21
C PRO A 10 11.24 -0.32 43.79
N ILE A 11 11.97 -1.03 42.93
CA ILE A 11 12.94 -2.04 43.34
C ILE A 11 14.25 -1.33 43.60
N ILE A 12 14.75 -1.38 44.84
CA ILE A 12 15.99 -0.71 45.25
C ILE A 12 17.20 -1.64 45.19
N SER A 13 16.96 -2.95 45.34
CA SER A 13 17.99 -3.98 45.32
C SER A 13 18.45 -4.30 43.89
N ASN A 14 19.71 -4.70 43.72
CA ASN A 14 20.24 -5.18 42.44
C ASN A 14 20.42 -6.71 42.44
N PHE A 15 20.61 -7.30 41.25
CA PHE A 15 20.75 -8.77 41.12
C PHE A 15 21.95 -9.37 41.87
N ARG A 16 22.99 -8.57 42.16
CA ARG A 16 24.16 -9.03 42.92
C ARG A 16 23.89 -9.10 44.41
N GLU A 17 23.15 -8.12 44.94
CA GLU A 17 22.73 -8.07 46.35
C GLU A 17 21.57 -9.05 46.64
N GLY A 18 20.80 -9.39 45.59
CA GLY A 18 19.63 -10.24 45.69
C GLY A 18 18.37 -9.41 45.93
N LEU A 19 17.24 -9.91 45.43
CA LEU A 19 15.94 -9.24 45.58
C LEU A 19 15.20 -9.81 46.79
N SER A 20 14.53 -8.93 47.54
CA SER A 20 13.56 -9.38 48.54
C SER A 20 12.37 -10.11 47.87
N VAL A 21 11.63 -10.93 48.64
CA VAL A 21 10.46 -11.66 48.13
C VAL A 21 9.43 -10.72 47.50
N LEU A 22 9.22 -9.54 48.10
CA LEU A 22 8.28 -8.55 47.60
C LEU A 22 8.76 -7.92 46.28
N GLU A 23 10.04 -7.54 46.18
CA GLU A 23 10.62 -6.99 44.95
C GLU A 23 10.60 -8.01 43.80
N MET A 24 10.92 -9.27 44.10
CA MET A 24 10.82 -10.36 43.12
C MET A 24 9.36 -10.54 42.65
N PHE A 25 8.39 -10.53 43.58
CA PHE A 25 6.97 -10.64 43.25
C PHE A 25 6.49 -9.46 42.37
N ILE A 26 6.91 -8.23 42.66
CA ILE A 26 6.61 -7.04 41.86
C ILE A 26 7.17 -7.19 40.44
N SER A 27 8.44 -7.61 40.32
CA SER A 27 9.12 -7.84 39.04
C SER A 27 8.40 -8.89 38.17
N THR A 28 7.84 -9.95 38.79
CA THR A 28 7.13 -11.01 38.04
C THR A 28 5.93 -10.52 37.24
N HIS A 29 5.26 -9.43 37.65
CA HIS A 29 4.11 -8.91 36.93
C HIS A 29 4.48 -8.35 35.55
N GLY A 30 5.60 -7.62 35.49
CA GLY A 30 6.14 -7.09 34.23
C GLY A 30 6.64 -8.22 33.34
N ALA A 31 7.42 -9.15 33.91
CA ALA A 31 7.98 -10.28 33.17
C ALA A 31 6.89 -11.21 32.59
N ARG A 32 5.85 -11.55 33.37
CA ARG A 32 4.73 -12.37 32.88
C ARG A 32 3.98 -11.68 31.76
N LYS A 33 3.66 -10.39 31.90
CA LYS A 33 3.00 -9.63 30.83
C LYS A 33 3.85 -9.62 29.56
N GLY A 34 5.15 -9.35 29.67
CA GLY A 34 6.07 -9.37 28.54
C GLY A 34 6.09 -10.72 27.80
N MET A 35 6.18 -11.83 28.54
CA MET A 35 6.15 -13.17 27.96
C MET A 35 4.81 -13.49 27.29
N THR A 36 3.68 -13.14 27.92
CA THR A 36 2.34 -13.36 27.35
C THR A 36 2.13 -12.51 26.10
N ASP A 37 2.49 -11.23 26.13
CA ASP A 37 2.39 -10.33 24.97
C ASP A 37 3.25 -10.84 23.81
N THR A 38 4.48 -11.30 24.10
CA THR A 38 5.37 -11.87 23.08
C THR A 38 4.73 -13.11 22.44
N ALA A 39 4.19 -14.02 23.26
CA ALA A 39 3.56 -15.24 22.77
C ALA A 39 2.31 -14.96 21.90
N LEU A 40 1.48 -13.99 22.29
CA LEU A 40 0.25 -13.65 21.56
C LEU A 40 0.54 -12.83 20.29
N LYS A 41 1.33 -11.76 20.39
CA LYS A 41 1.56 -10.81 19.28
C LYS A 41 2.40 -11.40 18.15
N THR A 42 3.19 -12.44 18.41
CA THR A 42 3.94 -13.15 17.37
C THR A 42 2.99 -13.72 16.30
N ALA A 43 1.82 -14.23 16.70
CA ALA A 43 0.82 -14.75 15.76
C ALA A 43 0.26 -13.64 14.85
N ASP A 44 -0.01 -12.46 15.39
CA ASP A 44 -0.54 -11.32 14.64
C ASP A 44 0.46 -10.82 13.59
N SER A 45 1.75 -10.83 13.91
CA SER A 45 2.80 -10.45 12.96
C SER A 45 3.00 -11.48 11.85
N GLY A 46 3.00 -12.77 12.20
CA GLY A 46 3.04 -13.85 11.22
C GLY A 46 1.83 -13.79 10.27
N TYR A 47 0.67 -13.45 10.82
CA TYR A 47 -0.55 -13.26 10.04
C TYR A 47 -0.48 -12.04 9.11
N LEU A 48 0.10 -10.91 9.55
CA LEU A 48 0.37 -9.77 8.66
C LEU A 48 1.29 -10.17 7.51
N THR A 49 2.40 -10.87 7.81
CA THR A 49 3.36 -11.33 6.79
C THR A 49 2.67 -12.19 5.73
N ARG A 50 1.79 -13.11 6.16
CA ARG A 50 0.97 -13.92 5.24
C ARG A 50 0.12 -13.03 4.33
N ARG A 51 -0.63 -12.07 4.89
CA ARG A 51 -1.47 -11.14 4.10
C ARG A 51 -0.66 -10.30 3.10
N LEU A 52 0.53 -9.86 3.48
CA LEU A 52 1.44 -9.12 2.60
C LEU A 52 1.93 -10.00 1.44
N VAL A 53 2.25 -11.27 1.68
CA VAL A 53 2.62 -12.21 0.61
C VAL A 53 1.42 -12.46 -0.30
N ASP A 54 0.22 -12.63 0.25
CA ASP A 54 -0.98 -12.92 -0.53
C ASP A 54 -1.35 -11.79 -1.50
N VAL A 55 -1.11 -10.53 -1.13
CA VAL A 55 -1.39 -9.37 -2.01
C VAL A 55 -0.29 -9.14 -3.04
N ALA A 56 0.97 -9.49 -2.73
CA ALA A 56 2.12 -9.11 -3.53
C ALA A 56 2.78 -10.25 -4.32
N GLN A 57 2.40 -11.52 -4.09
CA GLN A 57 2.99 -12.69 -4.75
C GLN A 57 3.07 -12.59 -6.28
N ASP A 58 2.12 -11.90 -6.92
CA ASP A 58 2.04 -11.82 -8.38
C ASP A 58 2.90 -10.67 -8.95
N VAL A 59 3.61 -9.94 -8.08
CA VAL A 59 4.50 -8.85 -8.48
C VAL A 59 5.90 -9.41 -8.76
N ILE A 60 6.18 -9.59 -10.05
CA ILE A 60 7.41 -10.15 -10.58
C ILE A 60 8.01 -9.15 -11.58
N ILE A 61 9.33 -9.12 -11.73
CA ILE A 61 9.96 -8.38 -12.83
C ILE A 61 9.65 -9.09 -14.15
N ARG A 62 8.96 -8.44 -15.10
CA ARG A 62 8.55 -9.07 -16.37
C ARG A 62 9.28 -8.57 -17.61
N GLU A 63 9.68 -7.32 -17.58
CA GLU A 63 10.25 -6.59 -18.71
C GLU A 63 11.36 -5.65 -18.24
N ASP A 64 12.21 -5.22 -19.16
CA ASP A 64 13.33 -4.33 -18.82
C ASP A 64 12.84 -2.91 -18.60
N ASP A 65 12.09 -2.34 -19.55
CA ASP A 65 11.54 -0.99 -19.47
C ASP A 65 10.06 -0.97 -19.88
N CYS A 66 9.20 -0.42 -19.03
CA CYS A 66 7.77 -0.19 -19.30
C CYS A 66 7.48 1.05 -20.17
N GLY A 67 8.51 1.82 -20.53
CA GLY A 67 8.38 3.03 -21.36
C GLY A 67 7.60 4.18 -20.70
N THR A 68 7.36 4.11 -19.40
CA THR A 68 6.61 5.15 -18.68
C THR A 68 7.34 6.48 -18.73
N ASP A 69 6.61 7.55 -19.01
CA ASP A 69 7.13 8.91 -19.00
C ASP A 69 7.07 9.59 -17.62
N ARG A 70 6.36 8.95 -16.69
CA ARG A 70 6.09 9.42 -15.33
C ARG A 70 7.26 9.11 -14.39
N GLY A 71 7.59 10.09 -13.55
CA GLY A 71 8.56 9.96 -12.46
C GLY A 71 7.95 10.29 -11.11
N LEU A 72 8.71 10.02 -10.06
CA LEU A 72 8.44 10.46 -8.71
C LEU A 72 9.55 11.41 -8.27
N ASP A 73 9.18 12.62 -7.86
CA ASP A 73 10.14 13.56 -7.28
C ASP A 73 10.32 13.21 -5.80
N ILE A 74 11.54 12.85 -5.42
CA ILE A 74 11.87 12.44 -4.05
C ILE A 74 12.75 13.49 -3.36
N GLN A 75 12.56 13.59 -2.05
CA GLN A 75 13.25 14.49 -1.12
C GLN A 75 13.63 13.71 0.14
N ALA A 76 14.52 14.25 0.97
CA ALA A 76 14.78 13.69 2.30
C ALA A 76 13.49 13.67 3.14
N ILE A 77 13.26 12.58 3.88
CA ILE A 77 12.10 12.48 4.77
C ILE A 77 12.50 13.13 6.10
N ARG A 78 11.81 14.22 6.46
CA ARG A 78 12.06 14.98 7.70
C ARG A 78 10.82 15.00 8.57
N GLU A 79 11.04 14.96 9.88
CA GLU A 79 10.02 15.19 10.90
C GLU A 79 10.48 16.34 11.81
N GLY A 80 9.91 17.53 11.57
CA GLY A 80 10.40 18.76 12.18
C GLY A 80 11.87 18.99 11.81
N ASN A 81 12.75 18.93 12.81
CA ASN A 81 14.21 19.09 12.62
C ASN A 81 14.95 17.75 12.48
N GLU A 82 14.30 16.61 12.70
CA GLU A 82 14.94 15.30 12.62
C GLU A 82 14.86 14.76 11.18
N ILE A 83 16.00 14.32 10.65
CA ILE A 83 16.06 13.64 9.35
C ILE A 83 15.83 12.16 9.62
N ILE A 84 14.68 11.64 9.18
CA ILE A 84 14.34 10.21 9.29
C ILE A 84 15.12 9.41 8.26
N GLU A 85 15.18 9.92 7.02
CA GLU A 85 15.86 9.27 5.90
C GLU A 85 16.47 10.32 4.98
N SER A 86 17.76 10.15 4.69
CA SER A 86 18.53 11.09 3.86
C SER A 86 18.16 10.95 2.39
N LEU A 87 18.39 12.00 1.60
CA LEU A 87 18.18 11.93 0.15
C LEU A 87 19.11 10.91 -0.52
N GLU A 88 20.37 10.82 -0.05
CA GLU A 88 21.37 9.85 -0.54
C GLU A 88 20.84 8.42 -0.47
N GLU A 89 20.35 8.00 0.69
CA GLU A 89 19.85 6.64 0.91
C GLU A 89 18.67 6.29 -0.01
N ARG A 90 17.76 7.24 -0.21
CA ARG A 90 16.58 7.06 -1.08
C ARG A 90 16.94 6.96 -2.56
N LEU A 91 18.04 7.57 -2.98
CA LEU A 91 18.50 7.57 -4.37
C LEU A 91 19.23 6.29 -4.75
N ILE A 92 19.97 5.69 -3.82
CA ILE A 92 20.84 4.55 -4.11
C ILE A 92 20.05 3.40 -4.75
N GLY A 93 20.54 2.94 -5.91
CA GLY A 93 19.96 1.82 -6.63
C GLY A 93 18.61 2.12 -7.28
N ARG A 94 18.30 3.39 -7.55
CA ARG A 94 17.16 3.84 -8.38
C ARG A 94 17.64 4.36 -9.73
N TYR A 95 16.72 4.41 -10.69
CA TYR A 95 16.98 5.01 -12.00
C TYR A 95 16.47 6.46 -12.05
N THR A 96 17.22 7.35 -12.67
CA THR A 96 16.77 8.73 -12.93
C THR A 96 15.66 8.77 -13.97
N ARG A 97 14.67 9.65 -13.76
CA ARG A 97 13.67 9.96 -14.78
C ARG A 97 14.02 11.20 -15.58
N LYS A 98 14.59 12.22 -14.93
CA LYS A 98 15.09 13.45 -15.56
C LYS A 98 16.59 13.54 -15.32
N SER A 99 17.31 14.15 -16.26
CA SER A 99 18.73 14.45 -16.07
C SER A 99 18.93 15.34 -14.84
N VAL A 100 19.95 15.02 -14.05
CA VAL A 100 20.32 15.78 -12.87
C VAL A 100 21.45 16.72 -13.27
N ILE A 101 21.23 18.02 -13.09
CA ILE A 101 22.15 19.07 -13.52
C ILE A 101 22.66 19.78 -12.28
N HIS A 102 23.97 20.01 -12.21
CA HIS A 102 24.56 20.76 -11.12
C HIS A 102 24.11 22.23 -11.17
N PRO A 103 23.58 22.81 -10.07
CA PRO A 103 22.98 24.15 -10.09
C PRO A 103 23.99 25.26 -10.42
N GLU A 104 25.22 25.17 -9.93
CA GLU A 104 26.25 26.19 -10.16
C GLU A 104 27.06 26.02 -11.46
N THR A 105 27.51 24.79 -11.78
CA THR A 105 28.37 24.55 -12.95
C THR A 105 27.58 24.33 -14.24
N GLY A 106 26.30 23.96 -14.15
CA GLY A 106 25.47 23.60 -15.31
C GLY A 106 25.86 22.27 -15.97
N GLU A 107 26.79 21.51 -15.38
CA GLU A 107 27.19 20.19 -15.89
C GLU A 107 26.11 19.14 -15.57
N VAL A 108 25.89 18.22 -16.51
CA VAL A 108 24.97 17.10 -16.33
C VAL A 108 25.68 16.04 -15.49
N LEU A 109 25.26 15.86 -14.24
CA LEU A 109 25.79 14.85 -13.32
C LEU A 109 25.31 13.44 -13.69
N LEU A 110 24.03 13.32 -14.08
CA LEU A 110 23.43 12.07 -14.51
C LEU A 110 22.47 12.29 -15.68
N GLY A 111 22.51 11.37 -16.64
CA GLY A 111 21.56 11.28 -17.74
C GLY A 111 20.17 10.80 -17.33
N VAL A 112 19.28 10.64 -18.31
CA VAL A 112 17.97 10.01 -18.13
C VAL A 112 18.13 8.49 -18.18
N ASN A 113 17.39 7.76 -17.34
CA ASN A 113 17.45 6.30 -17.24
C ASN A 113 18.83 5.76 -16.87
N GLU A 114 19.58 6.48 -16.05
CA GLU A 114 20.85 6.00 -15.50
C GLU A 114 20.66 5.53 -14.06
N LEU A 115 21.34 4.43 -13.71
CA LEU A 115 21.30 3.85 -12.38
C LEU A 115 22.16 4.69 -11.43
N ILE A 116 21.57 5.12 -10.32
CA ILE A 116 22.27 5.89 -9.30
C ILE A 116 23.06 4.92 -8.40
N THR A 117 24.38 5.00 -8.49
CA THR A 117 25.31 4.31 -7.58
C THR A 117 25.59 5.15 -6.34
N GLU A 118 26.24 4.56 -5.34
CA GLU A 118 26.58 5.25 -4.07
C GLU A 118 27.45 6.49 -4.30
N ASP A 119 28.45 6.42 -5.18
CA ASP A 119 29.32 7.56 -5.50
C ASP A 119 28.55 8.69 -6.20
N LEU A 120 27.62 8.33 -7.10
CA LEU A 120 26.79 9.30 -7.81
C LEU A 120 25.75 9.93 -6.88
N ALA A 121 25.18 9.17 -5.95
CA ALA A 121 24.26 9.71 -4.95
C ALA A 121 24.94 10.77 -4.06
N LYS A 122 26.19 10.52 -3.65
CA LYS A 122 27.00 11.51 -2.91
C LYS A 122 27.26 12.77 -3.73
N ALA A 123 27.69 12.61 -4.98
CA ALA A 123 27.92 13.75 -5.88
C ALA A 123 26.67 14.64 -6.06
N ILE A 124 25.47 14.04 -6.12
CA ILE A 124 24.20 14.78 -6.19
C ILE A 124 23.94 15.59 -4.91
N VAL A 125 24.18 14.98 -3.74
CA VAL A 125 23.95 15.64 -2.45
C VAL A 125 24.99 16.73 -2.18
N ASP A 126 26.25 16.48 -2.53
CA ASP A 126 27.36 17.44 -2.41
C ASP A 126 27.15 18.66 -3.33
N ALA A 127 26.47 18.48 -4.47
CA ALA A 127 26.04 19.55 -5.37
C ALA A 127 24.89 20.41 -4.81
N GLY A 128 24.37 20.10 -3.61
CA GLY A 128 23.31 20.87 -2.95
C GLY A 128 21.91 20.63 -3.54
N ILE A 129 21.68 19.52 -4.24
CA ILE A 129 20.40 19.21 -4.88
C ILE A 129 19.44 18.60 -3.86
N GLU A 130 18.30 19.24 -3.62
CA GLU A 130 17.33 18.78 -2.61
C GLU A 130 16.24 17.84 -3.17
N THR A 131 15.99 17.90 -4.48
CA THR A 131 14.91 17.15 -5.14
C THR A 131 15.41 16.48 -6.40
N VAL A 132 15.13 15.19 -6.55
CA VAL A 132 15.52 14.41 -7.74
C VAL A 132 14.33 13.62 -8.27
N SER A 133 14.15 13.64 -9.59
CA SER A 133 13.10 12.88 -10.26
C SER A 133 13.58 11.47 -10.59
N ILE A 134 13.02 10.47 -9.93
CA ILE A 134 13.37 9.05 -10.12
C ILE A 134 12.25 8.27 -10.79
N ARG A 135 12.59 7.10 -11.30
CA ARG A 135 11.63 6.06 -11.64
C ARG A 135 11.26 5.30 -10.37
N SER A 136 9.97 5.05 -10.19
CA SER A 136 9.42 4.37 -9.02
C SER A 136 8.48 3.26 -9.46
N VAL A 137 8.22 2.31 -8.55
CA VAL A 137 7.23 1.26 -8.76
C VAL A 137 5.83 1.85 -8.94
N PHE A 138 5.52 2.98 -8.27
CA PHE A 138 4.23 3.68 -8.36
C PHE A 138 3.86 4.11 -9.79
N THR A 139 4.85 4.54 -10.58
CA THR A 139 4.62 5.08 -11.93
C THR A 139 4.80 4.05 -13.05
N CYS A 140 5.00 2.78 -12.69
CA CYS A 140 5.27 1.71 -13.64
C CYS A 140 4.02 1.31 -14.44
N ASN A 141 4.16 1.15 -15.76
CA ASN A 141 3.07 0.82 -16.68
C ASN A 141 2.96 -0.69 -16.99
N THR A 142 3.83 -1.53 -16.44
CA THR A 142 3.80 -2.98 -16.65
C THR A 142 2.45 -3.56 -16.19
N LYS A 143 1.75 -4.29 -17.07
CA LYS A 143 0.39 -4.84 -16.80
C LYS A 143 0.37 -5.80 -15.60
N HIS A 144 1.29 -6.76 -15.59
CA HIS A 144 1.37 -7.78 -14.54
C HIS A 144 2.77 -7.84 -13.93
N GLY A 145 3.04 -6.92 -13.00
CA GLY A 145 4.30 -6.87 -12.26
C GLY A 145 4.98 -5.50 -12.37
N VAL A 146 6.30 -5.50 -12.47
CA VAL A 146 7.12 -4.29 -12.56
C VAL A 146 8.19 -4.49 -13.63
N CYS A 147 8.69 -3.40 -14.23
CA CYS A 147 9.88 -3.44 -15.06
C CYS A 147 11.17 -3.27 -14.24
N LYS A 148 12.30 -3.71 -14.80
CA LYS A 148 13.63 -3.60 -14.20
C LYS A 148 13.98 -2.16 -13.81
N HIS A 149 13.75 -1.19 -14.70
CA HIS A 149 14.12 0.22 -14.46
C HIS A 149 13.28 0.91 -13.38
N CYS A 150 11.99 0.57 -13.24
CA CYS A 150 11.13 1.15 -12.18
C CYS A 150 11.46 0.59 -10.78
N TYR A 151 12.03 -0.61 -10.70
CA TYR A 151 12.44 -1.22 -9.43
C TYR A 151 13.89 -0.90 -9.05
N GLY A 152 14.79 -0.95 -10.03
CA GLY A 152 16.21 -0.61 -9.89
C GLY A 152 17.07 -1.78 -9.41
N ARG A 153 17.90 -1.51 -8.40
CA ARG A 153 18.86 -2.45 -7.82
C ARG A 153 18.19 -3.49 -6.91
N ASN A 154 18.64 -4.73 -6.97
CA ASN A 154 18.33 -5.75 -5.97
C ASN A 154 19.13 -5.46 -4.69
N LEU A 155 18.43 -5.25 -3.57
CA LEU A 155 19.07 -4.92 -2.29
C LEU A 155 19.82 -6.10 -1.65
N ALA A 156 19.53 -7.33 -2.07
CA ALA A 156 20.19 -8.53 -1.54
C ALA A 156 21.51 -8.85 -2.25
N THR A 157 21.58 -8.66 -3.57
CA THR A 157 22.79 -8.95 -4.35
C THR A 157 23.65 -7.73 -4.61
N GLY A 158 23.07 -6.52 -4.53
CA GLY A 158 23.75 -5.29 -4.88
C GLY A 158 23.93 -5.10 -6.40
N SER A 159 23.32 -5.94 -7.23
CA SER A 159 23.29 -5.78 -8.69
C SER A 159 21.93 -5.29 -9.14
N GLU A 160 21.77 -4.98 -10.43
CA GLU A 160 20.46 -4.72 -11.00
C GLU A 160 19.54 -5.94 -10.87
N VAL A 161 18.22 -5.72 -10.76
CA VAL A 161 17.27 -6.83 -10.75
C VAL A 161 17.19 -7.51 -12.10
N GLU A 162 17.04 -8.82 -12.09
CA GLU A 162 16.85 -9.60 -13.32
C GLU A 162 15.39 -9.95 -13.58
N VAL A 163 15.08 -10.20 -14.85
CA VAL A 163 13.71 -10.59 -15.23
C VAL A 163 13.38 -11.96 -14.66
N GLY A 164 12.21 -12.06 -14.02
CA GLY A 164 11.76 -13.24 -13.29
C GLY A 164 11.96 -13.15 -11.78
N GLU A 165 12.60 -12.10 -11.25
CA GLU A 165 12.69 -11.92 -9.80
C GLU A 165 11.31 -11.65 -9.16
N ALA A 166 10.98 -12.42 -8.11
CA ALA A 166 9.74 -12.31 -7.35
C ALA A 166 9.80 -11.20 -6.30
N VAL A 167 9.94 -9.95 -6.76
CA VAL A 167 10.14 -8.76 -5.91
C VAL A 167 9.00 -8.52 -4.92
N GLY A 168 7.78 -8.95 -5.23
CA GLY A 168 6.64 -8.85 -4.31
C GLY A 168 6.76 -9.74 -3.08
N THR A 169 7.19 -10.99 -3.25
CA THR A 169 7.45 -11.90 -2.11
C THR A 169 8.62 -11.40 -1.26
N ILE A 170 9.67 -10.88 -1.91
CA ILE A 170 10.81 -10.26 -1.20
C ILE A 170 10.32 -9.07 -0.38
N ALA A 171 9.57 -8.15 -0.98
CA ALA A 171 9.03 -6.98 -0.31
C ALA A 171 8.12 -7.33 0.88
N ALA A 172 7.22 -8.30 0.71
CA ALA A 172 6.34 -8.77 1.78
C ALA A 172 7.14 -9.32 2.98
N LYS A 173 8.21 -10.08 2.70
CA LYS A 173 9.08 -10.64 3.75
C LYS A 173 9.91 -9.54 4.42
N SER A 174 10.47 -8.60 3.66
CA SER A 174 11.23 -7.46 4.19
C SER A 174 10.41 -6.55 5.10
N ILE A 175 9.09 -6.54 4.98
CA ILE A 175 8.17 -5.79 5.85
C ILE A 175 7.72 -6.66 7.04
N GLY A 176 7.36 -7.92 6.76
CA GLY A 176 6.79 -8.83 7.76
C GLY A 176 7.78 -9.40 8.79
N GLU A 177 9.01 -9.72 8.38
CA GLU A 177 10.03 -10.26 9.29
C GLU A 177 10.42 -9.24 10.36
N PRO A 178 10.74 -7.97 10.03
CA PRO A 178 10.99 -6.97 11.05
C PRO A 178 9.73 -6.65 11.86
N GLY A 179 8.53 -6.72 11.27
CA GLY A 179 7.28 -6.61 12.02
C GLY A 179 7.17 -7.62 13.18
N THR A 180 7.68 -8.84 12.96
CA THR A 180 7.70 -9.88 13.99
C THR A 180 8.75 -9.56 15.05
N GLN A 181 9.90 -9.04 14.61
CA GLN A 181 10.91 -8.54 15.53
C GLN A 181 10.39 -7.38 16.38
N LEU A 182 9.60 -6.45 15.84
CA LEU A 182 8.98 -5.36 16.61
C LEU A 182 8.08 -5.89 17.74
N THR A 183 7.33 -6.97 17.47
CA THR A 183 6.48 -7.58 18.50
C THR A 183 7.26 -8.33 19.59
N ILE A 184 8.43 -8.87 19.25
CA ILE A 184 9.28 -9.62 20.19
C ILE A 184 10.21 -8.68 20.96
N ARG A 185 10.70 -7.61 20.32
CA ARG A 185 11.60 -6.61 20.88
C ARG A 185 10.90 -5.48 21.61
N THR A 186 9.56 -5.45 21.69
CA THR A 186 8.88 -4.44 22.52
C THR A 186 9.38 -4.54 23.95
N PHE A 187 10.33 -3.66 24.27
CA PHE A 187 10.93 -3.56 25.57
C PHE A 187 9.87 -3.20 26.58
N HIS A 188 10.13 -3.61 27.80
CA HIS A 188 9.30 -3.36 28.96
C HIS A 188 9.49 -1.91 29.39
N THR A 189 9.34 -0.95 28.47
CA THR A 189 8.98 0.42 28.82
C THR A 189 7.57 0.35 29.40
N GLY A 190 7.52 -0.09 30.65
CA GLY A 190 6.32 -0.23 31.42
C GLY A 190 5.66 1.14 31.49
N GLY A 191 4.63 1.34 30.69
CA GLY A 191 3.67 2.39 30.98
C GLY A 191 4.19 3.80 30.94
N VAL A 192 4.98 4.14 29.94
CA VAL A 192 5.14 5.56 29.63
C VAL A 192 3.77 6.03 29.14
N ALA A 193 3.03 6.73 30.02
CA ALA A 193 1.92 7.56 29.63
C ALA A 193 2.50 8.70 28.78
N GLY A 194 2.71 8.45 27.50
CA GLY A 194 3.30 9.38 26.53
C GLY A 194 2.73 9.10 25.15
N ASP A 195 2.14 10.15 24.58
CA ASP A 195 1.41 10.35 23.32
C ASP A 195 0.65 9.17 22.69
N ASP A 196 -0.66 9.41 22.51
CA ASP A 196 -1.72 8.58 21.93
C ASP A 196 -1.53 8.31 20.41
N ILE A 197 -0.28 8.07 20.01
CA ILE A 197 0.11 7.66 18.66
C ILE A 197 0.38 6.17 18.77
N THR A 198 -0.44 5.35 18.12
CA THR A 198 -0.25 3.91 18.02
C THR A 198 1.21 3.59 17.61
N GLN A 199 2.03 3.12 18.54
CA GLN A 199 3.43 2.79 18.25
C GLN A 199 3.56 1.34 17.76
N GLY A 200 4.41 1.12 16.76
CA GLY A 200 4.80 -0.20 16.27
C GLY A 200 3.81 -0.87 15.33
N LEU A 201 3.69 -2.21 15.44
CA LEU A 201 2.95 -3.05 14.49
C LEU A 201 1.46 -2.69 14.30
N PRO A 202 0.68 -2.32 15.33
CA PRO A 202 -0.73 -1.98 15.14
C PRO A 202 -0.96 -0.83 14.16
N ARG A 203 -0.04 0.14 14.13
CA ARG A 203 -0.10 1.25 13.17
C ARG A 203 0.21 0.79 11.76
N VAL A 204 1.23 -0.04 11.57
CA VAL A 204 1.56 -0.63 10.26
C VAL A 204 0.37 -1.44 9.73
N GLN A 205 -0.29 -2.23 10.59
CA GLN A 205 -1.51 -2.95 10.24
C GLN A 205 -2.67 -2.02 9.88
N GLU A 206 -2.87 -0.94 10.64
CA GLU A 206 -3.90 0.06 10.36
C GLU A 206 -3.72 0.69 8.97
N ILE A 207 -2.48 1.03 8.62
CA ILE A 207 -2.10 1.63 7.33
C ILE A 207 -2.36 0.64 6.18
N PHE A 208 -1.80 -0.58 6.25
CA PHE A 208 -1.96 -1.57 5.17
C PHE A 208 -3.39 -2.09 5.03
N GLU A 209 -4.21 -2.01 6.07
CA GLU A 209 -5.65 -2.32 5.97
C GLU A 209 -6.51 -1.14 5.50
N ALA A 210 -5.90 0.01 5.21
CA ALA A 210 -6.60 1.25 4.85
C ALA A 210 -7.76 1.55 5.82
N ARG A 211 -7.50 1.35 7.12
CA ARG A 211 -8.45 1.67 8.20
C ARG A 211 -8.40 3.16 8.49
N ASN A 212 -9.51 3.69 8.99
CA ASN A 212 -9.56 5.08 9.42
C ASN A 212 -8.74 5.20 10.71
N PRO A 213 -7.81 6.17 10.79
CA PRO A 213 -6.90 6.24 11.92
C PRO A 213 -7.57 6.75 13.19
N LYS A 214 -7.02 6.37 14.34
CA LYS A 214 -7.35 6.99 15.63
C LYS A 214 -6.73 8.39 15.68
N GLY A 215 -7.49 9.39 16.14
CA GLY A 215 -7.03 10.79 16.13
C GLY A 215 -6.87 11.33 14.71
N GLN A 216 -7.94 11.26 13.91
CA GLN A 216 -7.94 11.73 12.53
C GLN A 216 -7.69 13.25 12.47
N ALA A 217 -6.66 13.65 11.73
CA ALA A 217 -6.42 15.04 11.40
C ALA A 217 -7.41 15.52 10.35
N VAL A 218 -7.94 16.74 10.56
CA VAL A 218 -8.80 17.39 9.58
C VAL A 218 -7.93 17.96 8.47
N ILE A 219 -8.22 17.62 7.21
CA ILE A 219 -7.51 18.15 6.04
C ILE A 219 -8.36 19.19 5.30
N THR A 220 -7.70 20.19 4.70
CA THR A 220 -8.38 21.15 3.82
C THR A 220 -8.63 20.57 2.44
N GLU A 221 -9.75 20.94 1.82
CA GLU A 221 -10.09 20.62 0.44
C GLU A 221 -9.74 21.74 -0.54
N VAL A 222 -9.35 22.90 -0.02
CA VAL A 222 -9.09 24.13 -0.77
C VAL A 222 -7.65 24.59 -0.54
N THR A 223 -7.01 25.06 -1.60
CA THR A 223 -5.72 25.77 -1.50
C THR A 223 -6.00 27.24 -1.26
N GLY A 224 -5.41 27.82 -0.21
CA GLY A 224 -5.68 29.20 0.18
C GLY A 224 -5.02 29.61 1.48
N GLU A 225 -5.43 30.77 1.98
CA GLU A 225 -4.92 31.35 3.23
C GLU A 225 -5.91 31.11 4.38
N VAL A 226 -5.37 30.80 5.56
CA VAL A 226 -6.15 30.69 6.79
C VAL A 226 -6.51 32.10 7.28
N ILE A 227 -7.79 32.45 7.22
CA ILE A 227 -8.27 33.81 7.53
C ILE A 227 -8.75 33.98 8.97
N ASP A 228 -9.28 32.93 9.59
CA ASP A 228 -9.85 33.00 10.94
C ASP A 228 -9.83 31.63 11.60
N ILE A 229 -9.41 31.59 12.86
CA ILE A 229 -9.52 30.42 13.74
C ILE A 229 -10.37 30.84 14.94
N SER A 230 -11.69 30.68 14.82
CA SER A 230 -12.61 31.01 15.91
C SER A 230 -12.79 29.82 16.85
N GLU A 231 -12.84 30.09 18.14
CA GLU A 231 -13.13 29.07 19.16
C GLU A 231 -14.53 29.30 19.71
N ASP A 232 -15.34 28.24 19.73
CA ASP A 232 -16.65 28.26 20.36
C ASP A 232 -16.61 27.43 21.67
N PRO A 233 -16.55 28.10 22.85
CA PRO A 233 -16.55 27.43 24.14
C PRO A 233 -17.84 26.64 24.43
N SER A 234 -18.95 26.99 23.79
CA SER A 234 -20.25 26.37 24.04
C SER A 234 -20.38 24.99 23.39
N THR A 235 -19.88 24.86 22.16
CA THR A 235 -19.87 23.61 21.39
C THR A 235 -18.58 22.81 21.55
N ARG A 236 -17.56 23.39 22.21
CA ARG A 236 -16.22 22.79 22.39
C ARG A 236 -15.59 22.40 21.05
N THR A 237 -15.72 23.28 20.07
CA THR A 237 -15.10 23.17 18.75
C THR A 237 -14.38 24.45 18.38
N LYS A 238 -13.40 24.34 17.48
CA LYS A 238 -12.82 25.49 16.76
C LYS A 238 -13.26 25.42 15.31
N GLU A 239 -13.47 26.57 14.69
CA GLU A 239 -13.78 26.68 13.28
C GLU A 239 -12.60 27.36 12.57
N VAL A 240 -12.06 26.68 11.57
CA VAL A 240 -10.94 27.16 10.77
C VAL A 240 -11.50 27.55 9.41
N THR A 241 -11.45 28.84 9.09
CA THR A 241 -11.92 29.33 7.80
C THR A 241 -10.75 29.57 6.86
N ILE A 242 -10.82 28.98 5.67
CA ILE A 242 -9.78 29.06 4.64
C ILE A 242 -10.38 29.73 3.41
N LYS A 243 -9.73 30.81 2.97
CA LYS A 243 -10.12 31.56 1.78
C LYS A 243 -9.26 31.10 0.60
N GLY A 244 -9.86 30.37 -0.33
CA GLY A 244 -9.27 30.07 -1.63
C GLY A 244 -9.50 31.20 -2.63
N GLU A 245 -9.02 31.01 -3.85
CA GLU A 245 -9.20 31.99 -4.94
C GLU A 245 -10.67 32.17 -5.34
N THR A 246 -11.46 31.09 -5.30
CA THR A 246 -12.85 31.07 -5.78
C THR A 246 -13.88 30.76 -4.69
N ASP A 247 -13.48 30.04 -3.64
CA ASP A 247 -14.38 29.51 -2.62
C ASP A 247 -13.75 29.72 -1.23
N THR A 248 -14.59 29.95 -0.23
CA THR A 248 -14.18 30.06 1.18
C THR A 248 -14.85 28.92 1.94
N ARG A 249 -14.05 28.10 2.62
CA ARG A 249 -14.57 26.94 3.37
C ARG A 249 -14.19 27.01 4.83
N THR A 250 -15.14 26.63 5.67
CA THR A 250 -14.98 26.53 7.11
C THR A 250 -14.94 25.06 7.52
N TYR A 251 -13.96 24.71 8.36
CA TYR A 251 -13.75 23.35 8.86
C TYR A 251 -13.86 23.35 10.37
N THR A 252 -14.68 22.45 10.92
CA THR A 252 -14.82 22.28 12.37
C THR A 252 -13.78 21.29 12.88
N VAL A 253 -13.03 21.69 13.90
CA VAL A 253 -12.02 20.87 14.59
C VAL A 253 -12.35 20.76 16.09
N PRO A 254 -12.01 19.66 16.76
CA PRO A 254 -12.22 19.54 18.21
C PRO A 254 -11.43 20.59 18.99
N TYR A 255 -12.00 21.14 20.07
CA TYR A 255 -11.32 22.17 20.88
C TYR A 255 -9.99 21.71 21.49
N THR A 256 -9.86 20.41 21.81
CA THR A 256 -8.64 19.82 22.35
C THR A 256 -7.58 19.51 21.29
N ALA A 257 -7.91 19.65 20.00
CA ALA A 257 -6.96 19.37 18.93
C ALA A 257 -5.89 20.46 18.89
N ARG A 258 -4.62 20.04 18.77
CA ARG A 258 -3.50 20.95 18.55
C ARG A 258 -3.50 21.37 17.08
N MET A 259 -3.46 22.67 16.84
CA MET A 259 -3.44 23.24 15.50
C MET A 259 -2.04 23.15 14.91
N LYS A 260 -1.97 22.80 13.62
CA LYS A 260 -0.72 22.79 12.85
C LYS A 260 -0.52 24.06 12.01
N VAL A 261 -1.57 24.86 11.90
CA VAL A 261 -1.63 26.09 11.10
C VAL A 261 -1.95 27.29 11.99
N ALA A 262 -1.46 28.45 11.60
CA ALA A 262 -1.77 29.75 12.18
C ALA A 262 -2.56 30.61 11.20
N GLU A 263 -3.20 31.68 11.70
CA GLU A 263 -3.82 32.69 10.85
C GLU A 263 -2.75 33.38 9.98
N GLY A 264 -3.07 33.56 8.70
CA GLY A 264 -2.14 34.05 7.67
C GLY A 264 -1.29 32.97 7.00
N ASP A 265 -1.36 31.71 7.44
CA ASP A 265 -0.63 30.62 6.78
C ASP A 265 -1.26 30.29 5.41
N PHE A 266 -0.41 30.17 4.39
CA PHE A 266 -0.81 29.67 3.08
C PHE A 266 -0.69 28.15 3.03
N ILE A 267 -1.80 27.47 2.75
CA ILE A 267 -1.89 26.01 2.76
C ILE A 267 -2.41 25.47 1.44
N HIS A 268 -1.86 24.32 1.04
CA HIS A 268 -2.31 23.61 -0.15
C HIS A 268 -3.42 22.61 0.18
N ARG A 269 -4.29 22.36 -0.81
CA ARG A 269 -5.30 21.29 -0.78
C ARG A 269 -4.70 19.97 -0.28
N GLY A 270 -5.36 19.34 0.69
CA GLY A 270 -4.94 18.10 1.35
C GLY A 270 -3.99 18.28 2.55
N ALA A 271 -3.59 19.51 2.90
CA ALA A 271 -2.78 19.76 4.08
C ALA A 271 -3.58 19.54 5.39
N PRO A 272 -2.97 18.94 6.43
CA PRO A 272 -3.61 18.77 7.73
C PRO A 272 -3.65 20.08 8.52
N LEU A 273 -4.81 20.42 9.05
CA LEU A 273 -5.07 21.60 9.89
C LEU A 273 -4.73 21.35 11.36
N THR A 274 -4.93 20.11 11.82
CA THR A 274 -4.64 19.67 13.18
C THR A 274 -3.52 18.64 13.20
N GLU A 275 -2.88 18.48 14.35
CA GLU A 275 -2.07 17.29 14.63
C GLU A 275 -2.92 16.02 14.58
N GLY A 276 -2.31 14.92 14.15
CA GLY A 276 -2.97 13.63 14.02
C GLY A 276 -2.65 12.93 12.71
N SER A 277 -3.35 11.82 12.48
CA SER A 277 -3.17 10.99 11.29
C SER A 277 -4.18 11.35 10.20
N ILE A 278 -3.73 11.47 8.96
CA ILE A 278 -4.63 11.72 7.83
C ILE A 278 -5.31 10.42 7.42
N ASP A 279 -6.62 10.46 7.15
CA ASP A 279 -7.35 9.35 6.52
C ASP A 279 -6.93 9.24 5.04
N PRO A 280 -6.28 8.14 4.61
CA PRO A 280 -5.87 7.94 3.22
C PRO A 280 -7.03 8.00 2.22
N LYS A 281 -8.25 7.60 2.62
CA LYS A 281 -9.42 7.62 1.73
C LYS A 281 -9.89 9.04 1.46
N GLN A 282 -9.91 9.87 2.50
CA GLN A 282 -10.21 11.29 2.37
C GLN A 282 -9.13 11.99 1.54
N LEU A 283 -7.85 11.69 1.81
CA LEU A 283 -6.73 12.23 1.05
C LEU A 283 -6.83 11.88 -0.44
N LEU A 284 -7.26 10.67 -0.79
CA LEU A 284 -7.45 10.24 -2.19
C LEU A 284 -8.56 11.03 -2.90
N GLN A 285 -9.64 11.38 -2.19
CA GLN A 285 -10.72 12.19 -2.76
C GLN A 285 -10.31 13.66 -2.97
N VAL A 286 -9.41 14.14 -2.10
CA VAL A 286 -8.99 15.54 -2.07
C VAL A 286 -7.76 15.79 -2.96
N ARG A 287 -6.82 14.86 -3.09
CA ARG A 287 -5.62 15.04 -3.90
C ARG A 287 -5.62 14.10 -5.10
N ASP A 288 -4.61 13.26 -5.17
CA ASP A 288 -4.27 12.38 -6.27
C ASP A 288 -3.65 11.09 -5.72
N VAL A 289 -3.50 10.09 -6.60
CA VAL A 289 -2.98 8.76 -6.24
C VAL A 289 -1.55 8.86 -5.72
N LEU A 290 -0.66 9.60 -6.40
CA LEU A 290 0.76 9.70 -6.00
C LEU A 290 0.93 10.39 -4.65
N SER A 291 0.12 11.42 -4.35
CA SER A 291 0.11 12.03 -3.01
C SER A 291 -0.23 11.03 -1.91
N VAL A 292 -1.22 10.15 -2.14
CA VAL A 292 -1.62 9.11 -1.18
C VAL A 292 -0.55 8.04 -1.05
N GLU A 293 0.03 7.60 -2.17
CA GLU A 293 1.10 6.60 -2.18
C GLU A 293 2.33 7.09 -1.40
N ASN A 294 2.75 8.33 -1.63
CA ASN A 294 3.85 8.97 -0.89
C ASN A 294 3.53 9.15 0.60
N TYR A 295 2.30 9.53 0.93
CA TYR A 295 1.86 9.64 2.32
C TYR A 295 1.95 8.28 3.03
N LEU A 296 1.41 7.22 2.42
CA LEU A 296 1.46 5.86 2.97
C LEU A 296 2.91 5.37 3.13
N LEU A 297 3.76 5.61 2.12
CA LEU A 297 5.17 5.27 2.19
C LEU A 297 5.85 5.95 3.37
N ARG A 298 5.69 7.27 3.50
CA ARG A 298 6.29 8.06 4.58
C ARG A 298 5.82 7.60 5.96
N GLU A 299 4.54 7.33 6.13
CA GLU A 299 3.99 6.88 7.41
C GLU A 299 4.52 5.50 7.82
N VAL A 300 4.60 4.56 6.88
CA VAL A 300 5.17 3.23 7.16
C VAL A 300 6.66 3.34 7.49
N GLN A 301 7.41 4.09 6.68
CA GLN A 301 8.85 4.28 6.86
C GLN A 301 9.17 4.93 8.21
N ARG A 302 8.41 5.96 8.59
CA ARG A 302 8.51 6.61 9.90
C ARG A 302 8.32 5.62 11.04
N VAL A 303 7.32 4.74 10.98
CA VAL A 303 7.06 3.75 12.04
C VAL A 303 8.21 2.74 12.17
N TYR A 304 8.77 2.26 11.07
CA TYR A 304 9.92 1.33 11.14
C TYR A 304 11.21 2.01 11.63
N ARG A 305 11.50 3.22 11.13
CA ARG A 305 12.70 4.00 11.54
C ARG A 305 12.66 4.41 13.01
N MET A 306 11.51 4.85 13.52
CA MET A 306 11.33 5.14 14.96
C MET A 306 11.58 3.92 15.85
N GLN A 307 11.52 2.71 15.31
CA GLN A 307 11.83 1.47 16.01
C GLN A 307 13.24 0.94 15.73
N GLY A 308 14.07 1.72 15.04
CA GLY A 308 15.45 1.36 14.68
C GLY A 308 15.56 0.27 13.60
N VAL A 309 14.51 0.10 12.78
CA VAL A 309 14.52 -0.84 11.65
C VAL A 309 14.56 -0.05 10.35
N GLU A 310 15.54 -0.37 9.51
CA GLU A 310 15.71 0.23 8.20
C GLU A 310 15.11 -0.68 7.13
N ILE A 311 14.18 -0.15 6.32
CA ILE A 311 13.55 -0.86 5.22
C ILE A 311 13.69 0.00 3.98
N GLY A 312 14.03 -0.63 2.84
CA GLY A 312 14.10 0.07 1.57
C GLY A 312 12.72 0.48 1.07
N ASP A 313 12.58 1.75 0.66
CA ASP A 313 11.35 2.34 0.09
C ASP A 313 10.66 1.45 -0.95
N LYS A 314 11.44 0.81 -1.82
CA LYS A 314 10.92 -0.04 -2.91
C LYS A 314 10.02 -1.17 -2.43
N HIS A 315 10.26 -1.70 -1.22
CA HIS A 315 9.41 -2.75 -0.66
C HIS A 315 8.03 -2.22 -0.29
N ILE A 316 7.99 -1.02 0.31
CA ILE A 316 6.76 -0.34 0.67
C ILE A 316 6.01 0.10 -0.59
N GLU A 317 6.72 0.63 -1.59
CA GLU A 317 6.13 1.01 -2.88
C GLU A 317 5.41 -0.17 -3.55
N VAL A 318 6.02 -1.36 -3.55
CA VAL A 318 5.39 -2.56 -4.13
C VAL A 318 4.08 -2.89 -3.41
N MET A 319 4.04 -2.84 -2.07
CA MET A 319 2.82 -3.11 -1.31
C MET A 319 1.74 -2.06 -1.56
N VAL A 320 2.11 -0.78 -1.46
CA VAL A 320 1.17 0.34 -1.59
C VAL A 320 0.60 0.40 -3.01
N ARG A 321 1.39 0.09 -4.05
CA ARG A 321 0.89 -0.05 -5.42
C ARG A 321 -0.20 -1.10 -5.53
N GLN A 322 -0.11 -2.22 -4.80
CA GLN A 322 -1.17 -3.23 -4.83
C GLN A 322 -2.47 -2.76 -4.15
N MET A 323 -2.38 -1.84 -3.18
CA MET A 323 -3.56 -1.27 -2.52
C MET A 323 -4.37 -0.34 -3.43
N LEU A 324 -3.74 0.27 -4.44
CA LEU A 324 -4.34 1.24 -5.37
C LEU A 324 -4.50 0.71 -6.80
N ARG A 325 -4.38 -0.60 -7.00
CA ARG A 325 -4.41 -1.26 -8.32
C ARG A 325 -5.78 -1.24 -9.02
N LYS A 326 -6.86 -0.92 -8.30
CA LYS A 326 -8.24 -0.98 -8.80
C LYS A 326 -8.86 0.39 -8.98
N VAL A 327 -9.68 0.51 -10.01
CA VAL A 327 -10.52 1.68 -10.30
C VAL A 327 -11.99 1.30 -10.31
N ARG A 328 -12.85 2.20 -9.83
CA ARG A 328 -14.30 2.08 -9.93
C ARG A 328 -14.80 2.89 -11.11
N VAL A 329 -15.53 2.25 -12.02
CA VAL A 329 -16.16 2.93 -13.15
C VAL A 329 -17.27 3.83 -12.65
N MET A 330 -17.27 5.09 -13.09
CA MET A 330 -18.28 6.09 -12.74
C MET A 330 -19.30 6.20 -13.88
N ASP A 331 -18.85 6.67 -15.04
CA ASP A 331 -19.63 6.70 -16.26
C ASP A 331 -19.07 5.66 -17.24
N PRO A 332 -19.87 4.68 -17.69
CA PRO A 332 -19.40 3.66 -18.61
C PRO A 332 -19.17 4.15 -20.05
N GLY A 333 -19.73 5.29 -20.45
CA GLY A 333 -19.70 5.72 -21.86
C GLY A 333 -20.17 4.61 -22.81
N ASP A 334 -19.44 4.41 -23.91
CA ASP A 334 -19.71 3.40 -24.94
C ASP A 334 -18.88 2.11 -24.75
N SER A 335 -18.15 1.99 -23.63
CA SER A 335 -17.17 0.91 -23.42
C SER A 335 -17.77 -0.46 -23.06
N GLY A 336 -19.09 -0.55 -22.92
CA GLY A 336 -19.79 -1.78 -22.48
C GLY A 336 -19.48 -2.21 -21.04
N ILE A 337 -18.84 -1.36 -20.23
CA ILE A 337 -18.58 -1.62 -18.82
C ILE A 337 -19.82 -1.22 -18.00
N LEU A 338 -20.09 -1.90 -16.88
CA LEU A 338 -21.18 -1.51 -15.99
C LEU A 338 -20.73 -0.44 -14.98
N PRO A 339 -21.54 0.59 -14.70
CA PRO A 339 -21.23 1.59 -13.69
C PRO A 339 -21.07 0.93 -12.30
N GLY A 340 -20.11 1.41 -11.52
CA GLY A 340 -19.78 0.88 -10.20
C GLY A 340 -18.89 -0.36 -10.18
N THR A 341 -18.61 -0.98 -11.33
CA THR A 341 -17.72 -2.14 -11.44
C THR A 341 -16.29 -1.76 -11.02
N LEU A 342 -15.66 -2.63 -10.23
CA LEU A 342 -14.24 -2.54 -9.90
C LEU A 342 -13.42 -3.31 -10.95
N LEU A 343 -12.49 -2.62 -11.59
CA LEU A 343 -11.59 -3.20 -12.59
C LEU A 343 -10.14 -2.89 -12.23
N ASP A 344 -9.20 -3.70 -12.72
CA ASP A 344 -7.79 -3.35 -12.72
C ASP A 344 -7.55 -2.13 -13.63
N ILE A 345 -6.58 -1.29 -13.29
CA ILE A 345 -6.18 -0.16 -14.11
C ILE A 345 -5.78 -0.62 -15.53
N ALA A 346 -5.09 -1.75 -15.65
CA ALA A 346 -4.67 -2.29 -16.94
C ALA A 346 -5.88 -2.69 -17.79
N ASP A 347 -6.80 -3.47 -17.22
CA ASP A 347 -8.01 -3.94 -17.91
C ASP A 347 -8.93 -2.78 -18.31
N PHE A 348 -9.05 -1.77 -17.45
CA PHE A 348 -9.80 -0.54 -17.73
C PHE A 348 -9.17 0.25 -18.89
N LYS A 349 -7.85 0.38 -18.91
CA LYS A 349 -7.13 1.09 -19.98
C LYS A 349 -7.28 0.40 -21.33
N ASP A 350 -7.16 -0.93 -21.36
CA ASP A 350 -7.31 -1.71 -22.61
C ASP A 350 -8.73 -1.55 -23.20
N ARG A 351 -9.79 -1.70 -22.39
CA ARG A 351 -11.17 -1.53 -22.87
C ARG A 351 -11.48 -0.11 -23.36
N ASN A 352 -10.95 0.90 -22.67
CA ASN A 352 -11.10 2.28 -23.10
C ASN A 352 -10.34 2.57 -24.38
N TYR A 353 -9.17 1.97 -24.57
CA TYR A 353 -8.39 2.12 -25.80
C TYR A 353 -9.18 1.61 -27.01
N ASP A 354 -9.79 0.43 -26.92
CA ASP A 354 -10.62 -0.12 -28.00
C ASP A 354 -11.82 0.79 -28.33
N THR A 355 -12.45 1.35 -27.29
CA THR A 355 -13.58 2.29 -27.46
C THR A 355 -13.15 3.59 -28.14
N LEU A 356 -11.97 4.11 -27.77
CA LEU A 356 -11.39 5.32 -28.37
C LEU A 356 -11.05 5.10 -29.85
N VAL A 357 -10.48 3.94 -30.20
CA VAL A 357 -10.16 3.59 -31.59
C VAL A 357 -11.43 3.46 -32.43
N ALA A 358 -12.52 2.94 -31.83
CA ALA A 358 -13.83 2.89 -32.48
C ALA A 358 -14.51 4.28 -32.61
N GLY A 359 -13.95 5.33 -32.02
CA GLY A 359 -14.48 6.70 -32.05
C GLY A 359 -15.64 6.95 -31.07
N GLY A 360 -15.85 6.05 -30.10
CA GLY A 360 -16.87 6.19 -29.05
C GLY A 360 -16.40 7.02 -27.85
N VAL A 361 -17.32 7.26 -26.91
CA VAL A 361 -17.02 7.94 -25.65
C VAL A 361 -16.39 6.94 -24.66
N PRO A 362 -15.16 7.17 -24.18
CA PRO A 362 -14.52 6.26 -23.23
C PRO A 362 -15.17 6.32 -21.85
N ALA A 363 -15.05 5.24 -21.08
CA ALA A 363 -15.50 5.24 -19.69
C ALA A 363 -14.63 6.14 -18.81
N THR A 364 -15.25 6.71 -17.77
CA THR A 364 -14.55 7.43 -16.69
C THR A 364 -14.52 6.59 -15.43
N SER A 365 -13.46 6.73 -14.64
CA SER A 365 -13.30 5.97 -13.40
C SER A 365 -12.65 6.80 -12.29
N ARG A 366 -12.76 6.31 -11.06
CA ARG A 366 -12.07 6.86 -9.89
C ARG A 366 -11.21 5.77 -9.24
N PRO A 367 -9.97 6.09 -8.83
CA PRO A 367 -9.13 5.14 -8.09
C PRO A 367 -9.78 4.76 -6.76
N VAL A 368 -9.56 3.52 -6.33
CA VAL A 368 -10.07 3.02 -5.05
C VAL A 368 -8.91 2.45 -4.24
N LEU A 369 -8.74 2.98 -3.03
CA LEU A 369 -7.82 2.42 -2.05
C LEU A 369 -8.47 1.23 -1.33
N LEU A 370 -7.85 0.06 -1.42
CA LEU A 370 -8.25 -1.17 -0.75
C LEU A 370 -7.20 -1.59 0.27
N GLY A 371 -7.64 -2.03 1.45
CA GLY A 371 -6.76 -2.71 2.40
C GLY A 371 -6.27 -4.05 1.83
N ILE A 372 -5.09 -4.52 2.28
CA ILE A 372 -4.42 -5.68 1.68
C ILE A 372 -5.27 -6.95 1.65
N THR A 373 -6.19 -7.21 2.60
CA THR A 373 -7.05 -8.41 2.47
C THR A 373 -8.24 -8.25 1.58
N LYS A 374 -8.74 -7.03 1.39
CA LYS A 374 -9.75 -6.81 0.35
C LYS A 374 -9.10 -6.86 -1.02
N ALA A 375 -7.88 -6.34 -1.16
CA ALA A 375 -7.10 -6.43 -2.39
C ALA A 375 -6.78 -7.88 -2.78
N SER A 376 -6.43 -8.76 -1.82
CA SER A 376 -6.12 -10.18 -2.10
C SER A 376 -7.34 -11.01 -2.53
N LEU A 377 -8.54 -10.66 -2.05
CA LEU A 377 -9.80 -11.31 -2.45
C LEU A 377 -10.29 -10.86 -3.85
N GLU A 378 -9.93 -9.65 -4.27
CA GLU A 378 -10.35 -9.05 -5.56
C GLU A 378 -9.33 -9.29 -6.69
N THR A 379 -8.63 -10.42 -6.63
CA THR A 379 -7.68 -10.86 -7.66
C THR A 379 -8.40 -11.54 -8.84
N ASN A 380 -7.77 -11.54 -10.02
CA ASN A 380 -8.36 -12.14 -11.22
C ASN A 380 -8.35 -13.68 -11.16
N SER A 381 -7.40 -14.27 -10.43
CA SER A 381 -7.36 -15.71 -10.19
C SER A 381 -8.31 -16.10 -9.06
N PHE A 382 -9.31 -16.93 -9.38
CA PHE A 382 -10.18 -17.48 -8.34
C PHE A 382 -9.47 -18.57 -7.52
N LEU A 383 -8.48 -19.27 -8.07
CA LEU A 383 -7.68 -20.26 -7.33
C LEU A 383 -6.83 -19.60 -6.23
N SER A 384 -6.20 -18.47 -6.57
CA SER A 384 -5.42 -17.68 -5.63
C SER A 384 -6.30 -17.06 -4.54
N ALA A 385 -7.43 -16.47 -4.91
CA ALA A 385 -8.39 -15.91 -3.97
C ALA A 385 -8.98 -16.98 -3.02
N ALA A 386 -9.35 -18.15 -3.56
CA ALA A 386 -9.96 -19.24 -2.80
C ALA A 386 -9.02 -19.85 -1.73
N SER A 387 -7.69 -19.73 -1.93
CA SER A 387 -6.69 -20.20 -0.98
C SER A 387 -6.50 -19.26 0.23
N PHE A 388 -6.98 -18.02 0.13
CA PHE A 388 -6.77 -17.01 1.18
C PHE A 388 -7.84 -17.12 2.27
N GLN A 389 -9.07 -16.69 1.96
CA GLN A 389 -10.23 -16.66 2.85
C GLN A 389 -11.54 -16.82 2.05
N GLU A 390 -12.62 -17.18 2.74
CA GLU A 390 -13.98 -17.24 2.18
C GLU A 390 -14.13 -18.15 0.94
N THR A 391 -13.44 -19.29 0.95
CA THR A 391 -13.36 -20.26 -0.17
C THR A 391 -14.72 -20.56 -0.81
N THR A 392 -15.76 -20.83 0.00
CA THR A 392 -17.11 -21.14 -0.51
C THR A 392 -17.72 -19.99 -1.30
N ARG A 393 -17.50 -18.73 -0.88
CA ARG A 393 -18.02 -17.55 -1.58
C ARG A 393 -17.29 -17.37 -2.92
N VAL A 394 -15.97 -17.51 -2.91
CA VAL A 394 -15.13 -17.35 -4.11
C VAL A 394 -15.44 -18.40 -5.16
N LEU A 395 -15.54 -19.68 -4.76
CA LEU A 395 -15.80 -20.78 -5.70
C LEU A 395 -17.22 -20.72 -6.27
N THR A 396 -18.22 -20.35 -5.46
CA THR A 396 -19.60 -20.17 -5.93
C THR A 396 -19.68 -19.04 -6.97
N ASP A 397 -19.07 -17.88 -6.72
CA ASP A 397 -19.03 -16.77 -7.70
C ASP A 397 -18.29 -17.17 -8.99
N ALA A 398 -17.18 -17.90 -8.88
CA ALA A 398 -16.43 -18.39 -10.03
C ALA A 398 -17.24 -19.39 -10.87
N ALA A 399 -17.98 -20.30 -10.22
CA ALA A 399 -18.84 -21.28 -10.88
C ALA A 399 -20.02 -20.62 -11.60
N ILE A 400 -20.73 -19.70 -10.94
CA ILE A 400 -21.87 -18.96 -11.54
C ILE A 400 -21.43 -18.18 -12.77
N ARG A 401 -20.24 -17.55 -12.73
CA ARG A 401 -19.72 -16.75 -13.85
C ARG A 401 -18.94 -17.56 -14.89
N GLY A 402 -18.72 -18.86 -14.67
CA GLY A 402 -17.88 -19.69 -15.53
C GLY A 402 -16.45 -19.13 -15.69
N LYS A 403 -15.85 -18.59 -14.62
CA LYS A 403 -14.52 -17.94 -14.70
C LYS A 403 -13.45 -18.95 -15.13
N LYS A 404 -12.55 -18.49 -16.01
CA LYS A 404 -11.33 -19.22 -16.40
C LYS A 404 -10.12 -18.59 -15.70
N ASP A 405 -9.25 -19.41 -15.12
CA ASP A 405 -8.05 -18.94 -14.43
C ASP A 405 -6.86 -18.90 -15.40
N PRO A 406 -6.18 -17.75 -15.59
CA PRO A 406 -5.06 -17.64 -16.53
C PRO A 406 -3.73 -18.17 -15.97
N LEU A 407 -3.64 -18.54 -14.69
CA LEU A 407 -2.44 -19.13 -14.06
C LEU A 407 -1.17 -18.28 -14.21
N LEU A 408 -1.29 -16.95 -14.11
CA LEU A 408 -0.17 -16.01 -14.27
C LEU A 408 0.64 -15.80 -12.98
N GLY A 409 0.05 -16.13 -11.83
CA GLY A 409 0.63 -15.93 -10.51
C GLY A 409 1.44 -17.11 -10.01
N LEU A 410 2.04 -16.96 -8.83
CA LEU A 410 2.85 -18.01 -8.22
C LEU A 410 1.97 -19.11 -7.61
N LYS A 411 0.91 -18.71 -6.92
CA LYS A 411 0.11 -19.59 -6.07
C LYS A 411 -0.75 -20.57 -6.85
N GLU A 412 -1.34 -20.15 -7.96
CA GLU A 412 -2.16 -21.03 -8.78
C GLU A 412 -1.32 -22.17 -9.36
N ASN A 413 -0.11 -21.84 -9.81
CA ASN A 413 0.84 -22.83 -10.33
C ASN A 413 1.32 -23.78 -9.24
N VAL A 414 1.57 -23.30 -8.02
CA VAL A 414 1.89 -24.16 -6.87
C VAL A 414 0.73 -25.11 -6.55
N ILE A 415 -0.51 -24.61 -6.50
CA ILE A 415 -1.71 -25.41 -6.19
C ILE A 415 -1.91 -26.54 -7.22
N ILE A 416 -1.71 -26.25 -8.50
CA ILE A 416 -1.89 -27.23 -9.59
C ILE A 416 -0.65 -28.14 -9.77
N GLY A 417 0.48 -27.83 -9.13
CA GLY A 417 1.72 -28.59 -9.27
C GLY A 417 2.50 -28.27 -10.56
N LYS A 418 2.33 -27.07 -11.12
CA LYS A 418 3.13 -26.54 -12.24
C LYS A 418 4.34 -25.76 -11.71
N ILE A 419 5.32 -25.55 -12.60
CA ILE A 419 6.48 -24.69 -12.31
C ILE A 419 5.98 -23.26 -12.11
N ILE A 420 6.49 -22.52 -11.13
CA ILE A 420 6.07 -21.14 -10.92
C ILE A 420 6.59 -20.20 -12.03
N PRO A 421 5.86 -19.14 -12.41
CA PRO A 421 6.25 -18.18 -13.45
C PRO A 421 7.26 -17.13 -12.94
N ALA A 422 8.26 -17.55 -12.17
CA ALA A 422 9.35 -16.73 -11.62
C ALA A 422 10.68 -17.49 -11.65
N GLY A 423 11.79 -16.75 -11.59
CA GLY A 423 13.16 -17.27 -11.64
C GLY A 423 13.38 -18.17 -12.85
N THR A 424 13.85 -19.40 -12.60
CA THR A 424 14.14 -20.40 -13.64
C THR A 424 12.90 -20.88 -14.39
N GLY A 425 11.69 -20.66 -13.86
CA GLY A 425 10.45 -20.99 -14.54
C GLY A 425 10.04 -19.98 -15.61
N MET A 426 10.56 -18.76 -15.55
CA MET A 426 10.13 -17.63 -16.40
C MET A 426 10.25 -17.86 -17.91
N PRO A 427 11.34 -18.47 -18.45
CA PRO A 427 11.47 -18.70 -19.90
C PRO A 427 10.30 -19.51 -20.48
N ARG A 428 9.81 -20.52 -19.75
CA ARG A 428 8.70 -21.39 -20.19
C ARG A 428 7.38 -20.63 -20.34
N TYR A 429 7.17 -19.60 -19.53
CA TYR A 429 5.95 -18.79 -19.57
C TYR A 429 6.02 -17.65 -20.60
N ARG A 430 7.23 -17.21 -20.99
CA ARG A 430 7.40 -16.21 -22.07
C ARG A 430 7.01 -16.75 -23.44
N GLU A 431 7.26 -18.03 -23.69
CA GLU A 431 6.98 -18.69 -24.97
C GLU A 431 5.55 -19.26 -25.05
N MET A 432 4.77 -19.14 -23.98
CA MET A 432 3.46 -19.77 -23.86
C MET A 432 2.36 -18.74 -24.08
N GLU A 433 1.72 -18.79 -25.25
CA GLU A 433 0.46 -18.08 -25.45
C GLU A 433 -0.67 -18.87 -24.77
N PRO A 434 -1.51 -18.23 -23.93
CA PRO A 434 -2.68 -18.88 -23.38
C PRO A 434 -3.63 -19.22 -24.54
N LYS A 435 -3.67 -20.51 -24.91
CA LYS A 435 -4.67 -21.00 -25.86
C LYS A 435 -6.05 -20.84 -25.21
N GLU A 436 -6.91 -20.03 -25.81
CA GLU A 436 -8.33 -20.09 -25.51
C GLU A 436 -8.81 -21.49 -25.85
N VAL A 437 -9.06 -22.30 -24.82
CA VAL A 437 -9.79 -23.54 -24.98
C VAL A 437 -11.23 -23.12 -25.22
N THR A 438 -11.58 -22.91 -26.50
CA THR A 438 -12.96 -22.85 -27.00
C THR A 438 -13.55 -24.26 -26.93
N VAL A 439 -13.61 -24.82 -25.73
CA VAL A 439 -14.56 -25.87 -25.44
C VAL A 439 -15.63 -25.14 -24.66
N ALA A 440 -16.60 -24.58 -25.39
CA ALA A 440 -17.93 -24.46 -24.81
C ALA A 440 -18.26 -25.89 -24.38
N SER A 441 -18.26 -26.13 -23.07
CA SER A 441 -18.79 -27.37 -22.55
C SER A 441 -20.19 -27.51 -23.11
N GLU A 442 -20.43 -28.52 -23.95
CA GLU A 442 -21.75 -28.86 -24.52
C GLU A 442 -22.82 -29.11 -23.44
N ASN A 443 -22.43 -29.09 -22.17
CA ASN A 443 -23.25 -29.36 -20.99
C ASN A 443 -23.68 -28.11 -20.20
N VAL A 444 -23.51 -26.89 -20.72
CA VAL A 444 -24.14 -25.70 -20.10
C VAL A 444 -25.46 -25.46 -20.81
N TYR A 445 -26.51 -26.13 -20.32
CA TYR A 445 -27.87 -25.80 -20.70
C TYR A 445 -28.18 -24.37 -20.23
N SER A 446 -28.58 -23.50 -21.15
CA SER A 446 -29.09 -22.18 -20.78
C SER A 446 -30.43 -22.34 -20.04
N ILE A 447 -30.81 -21.34 -19.25
CA ILE A 447 -32.12 -21.34 -18.56
C ILE A 447 -33.26 -21.52 -19.58
N SER A 448 -33.11 -20.94 -20.78
CA SER A 448 -34.02 -21.13 -21.91
C SER A 448 -34.07 -22.58 -22.42
N ASP A 449 -32.98 -23.33 -22.39
CA ASP A 449 -32.96 -24.74 -22.80
C ASP A 449 -33.68 -25.63 -21.78
N ILE A 450 -33.57 -25.29 -20.50
CA ILE A 450 -34.28 -25.98 -19.41
C ILE A 450 -35.77 -25.66 -19.46
N GLU A 451 -36.15 -24.40 -19.68
CA GLU A 451 -37.56 -24.00 -19.86
C GLU A 451 -38.19 -24.69 -21.09
N ALA A 452 -37.44 -24.82 -22.19
CA ALA A 452 -37.90 -25.55 -23.37
C ALA A 452 -38.06 -27.06 -23.10
N GLN A 453 -37.16 -27.67 -22.33
CA GLN A 453 -37.30 -29.07 -21.91
C GLN A 453 -38.49 -29.29 -20.98
N MET A 454 -38.69 -28.40 -19.98
CA MET A 454 -39.83 -28.47 -19.07
C MET A 454 -41.16 -28.28 -19.80
N ALA A 455 -41.23 -27.32 -20.73
CA ALA A 455 -42.42 -27.13 -21.56
C ALA A 455 -42.71 -28.33 -22.49
N ALA A 456 -41.67 -29.00 -22.98
CA ALA A 456 -41.81 -30.22 -23.77
C ALA A 456 -42.28 -31.41 -22.92
N GLU A 457 -41.79 -31.57 -21.69
CA GLU A 457 -42.27 -32.58 -20.74
C GLU A 457 -43.72 -32.33 -20.30
N ASP A 458 -44.10 -31.08 -20.03
CA ASP A 458 -45.47 -30.70 -19.70
C ASP A 458 -46.44 -30.96 -20.87
N ALA A 459 -46.00 -30.68 -22.10
CA ALA A 459 -46.77 -31.02 -23.30
C ALA A 459 -46.95 -32.54 -23.46
N LEU A 460 -45.92 -33.35 -23.16
CA LEU A 460 -46.00 -34.80 -23.22
C LEU A 460 -46.92 -35.40 -22.15
N ASN A 461 -46.88 -34.84 -20.94
CA ASN A 461 -47.72 -35.27 -19.82
C ASN A 461 -49.19 -34.83 -19.96
N SER A 462 -49.48 -33.81 -20.78
CA SER A 462 -50.85 -33.38 -21.09
C SER A 462 -51.54 -34.19 -22.21
N GLN A 463 -50.82 -35.11 -22.86
CA GLN A 463 -51.36 -36.02 -23.88
C GLN A 463 -51.61 -37.46 -23.39
N ASN A 464 -51.32 -37.75 -22.12
CA ASN A 464 -51.76 -38.95 -21.39
C ASN A 464 -52.82 -38.57 -20.36
#